data_AF-A0A0G0RUW0-F1
#
_entry.id   AF-A0A0G0RUW0-F1
#
_cell.length_a   1.000
_cell.length_b   1.000
_cell.length_c   1.000
_cell.angle_alpha   90.00
_cell.angle_beta   90.00
_cell.angle_gamma   90.00
#
_symmetry.space_group_name_H-M   'P 1'
#
loop_
_entity.id
_entity.type
_entity.pdbx_description
1 polymer ?
#
loop_
_entity_poly.entity_id
_entity_poly.type
_entity_poly.pdbx_seq_one_letter_code
_entity_poly.pdbx_strand_id
1 'polypeptide(L)'
;MLNNFLSFISNNLPDLERIVLDTLISYSPIWLPILLIIIGWKLWVRYIRALFWSKQKRILLEIKLPKEITKSPLAMETFLIGLHQTGREGTWYAKFWEGKTRPWFSLEMVSTEGVVRFFIWTEASFKNIIEAQLYAQYPTVEIYEAPDYTEGVFFDKDKIGLMGTNFEFSKSSAYPIKTYVDYGLDKADTKEEYKTDPITPIIEFLGSMGKGEQAWIQILIRAHKKEQIKKGTWFEKADTWQDEAKEEIEKIRKEATPETESDYPAFPNPTKGQIEKIAAIEKNVSKLGFDCGIRIIYLAEKNKFNKGMSAAMTGITRQFHSNNLNSFKSYGITFFDYPWQDYKSIRVNKKKKKMLNAYKLRSYFYPPYQKKWFVINTEGLASIFHLPGSVAQTPSFARIVSKKAEPPSNLPI
;
A
#
# COMPACT_ATOMS: atom_id res chain seq x y z
N MET A 1 -27.25 -22.10 32.72
CA MET A 1 -25.86 -22.60 32.61
C MET A 1 -24.87 -21.67 33.32
N LEU A 2 -24.79 -20.38 32.97
CA LEU A 2 -23.91 -19.41 33.65
C LEU A 2 -24.23 -19.24 35.15
N ASN A 3 -25.51 -19.17 35.53
CA ASN A 3 -25.91 -19.03 36.94
C ASN A 3 -25.56 -20.27 37.79
N ASN A 4 -25.63 -21.47 37.21
CA ASN A 4 -25.24 -22.70 37.90
C ASN A 4 -23.71 -22.79 38.04
N PHE A 5 -22.96 -22.30 37.05
CA PHE A 5 -21.50 -22.23 37.10
C PHE A 5 -21.01 -21.20 38.13
N LEU A 6 -21.61 -20.01 38.17
CA LEU A 6 -21.30 -18.98 39.16
C LEU A 6 -21.70 -19.41 40.58
N SER A 7 -22.84 -20.09 40.74
CA SER A 7 -23.25 -20.68 42.03
C SER A 7 -22.32 -21.80 42.47
N PHE A 8 -21.83 -22.65 41.55
CA PHE A 8 -20.85 -23.68 41.85
C PHE A 8 -19.51 -23.09 42.30
N ILE A 9 -19.01 -22.03 41.63
CA ILE A 9 -17.79 -21.34 42.06
C ILE A 9 -17.99 -20.65 43.41
N SER A 10 -19.10 -19.93 43.58
CA SER A 10 -19.44 -19.22 44.83
C SER A 10 -19.56 -20.17 46.02
N ASN A 11 -20.11 -21.37 45.83
CA ASN A 11 -20.34 -22.33 46.92
C ASN A 11 -19.09 -23.15 47.25
N ASN A 12 -18.20 -23.41 46.28
CA ASN A 12 -17.01 -24.23 46.49
C ASN A 12 -15.72 -23.41 46.72
N LEU A 13 -15.71 -22.13 46.34
CA LEU A 13 -14.56 -21.23 46.50
C LEU A 13 -15.07 -19.82 46.92
N PRO A 14 -15.63 -19.67 48.13
CA PRO A 14 -16.30 -18.44 48.58
C PRO A 14 -15.39 -17.20 48.62
N ASP A 15 -14.07 -17.38 48.61
CA ASP A 15 -13.07 -16.31 48.61
C ASP A 15 -12.25 -16.21 47.31
N LEU A 16 -12.65 -16.89 46.23
CA LEU A 16 -11.82 -16.96 45.00
C LEU A 16 -11.45 -15.58 44.46
N GLU A 17 -12.40 -14.64 44.43
CA GLU A 17 -12.17 -13.28 43.95
C GLU A 17 -11.13 -12.54 44.79
N ARG A 18 -11.24 -12.66 46.12
CA ARG A 18 -10.29 -12.07 47.06
C ARG A 18 -8.92 -12.72 46.96
N ILE A 19 -8.85 -14.05 46.91
CA ILE A 19 -7.61 -14.81 46.73
C ILE A 19 -6.92 -14.41 45.42
N VAL A 20 -7.66 -14.29 44.31
CA VAL A 20 -7.12 -13.85 43.02
C VAL A 20 -6.61 -12.41 43.08
N LEU A 21 -7.37 -11.49 43.68
CA LEU A 21 -6.95 -10.10 43.84
C LEU A 21 -5.72 -9.95 44.75
N ASP A 22 -5.71 -10.62 45.91
CA ASP A 22 -4.60 -10.62 46.85
C ASP A 22 -3.34 -11.23 46.21
N THR A 23 -3.51 -12.29 45.41
CA THR A 23 -2.42 -12.90 44.63
C THR A 23 -1.89 -11.91 43.58
N LEU A 24 -2.77 -11.27 42.79
CA LEU A 24 -2.38 -10.28 41.79
C LEU A 24 -1.64 -9.09 42.41
N ILE A 25 -2.11 -8.58 43.56
CA ILE A 25 -1.48 -7.46 44.27
C ILE A 25 -0.14 -7.90 44.88
N SER A 26 -0.07 -9.08 45.51
CA SER A 26 1.15 -9.60 46.12
C SER A 26 2.27 -9.83 45.10
N TYR A 27 1.92 -10.31 43.90
CA TYR A 27 2.88 -10.46 42.79
C TYR A 27 3.04 -9.20 41.93
N SER A 28 2.34 -8.09 42.24
CA SER A 28 2.46 -6.83 41.49
C SER A 28 3.87 -6.26 41.44
N PRO A 29 4.74 -6.37 42.46
CA PRO A 29 6.14 -5.94 42.34
C PRO A 29 6.92 -6.67 41.23
N ILE A 30 6.43 -7.80 40.71
CA ILE A 30 7.05 -8.56 39.61
C ILE A 30 6.40 -8.20 38.27
N TRP A 31 5.08 -8.37 38.14
CA TRP A 31 4.42 -8.19 36.84
C TRP A 31 4.21 -6.72 36.47
N LEU A 32 4.02 -5.82 37.45
CA LEU A 32 3.73 -4.41 37.18
C LEU A 32 4.95 -3.69 36.57
N PRO A 33 6.20 -3.82 37.09
CA PRO A 33 7.36 -3.23 36.42
C PRO A 33 7.56 -3.72 34.99
N ILE A 34 7.38 -5.03 34.73
CA ILE A 34 7.49 -5.60 33.38
C ILE A 34 6.44 -4.98 32.45
N LEU A 35 5.18 -4.90 32.91
CA LEU A 35 4.10 -4.28 32.15
C LEU A 35 4.39 -2.79 31.86
N LEU A 36 4.86 -2.05 32.86
CA LEU A 36 5.21 -0.63 32.73
C LEU A 36 6.39 -0.42 31.78
N ILE A 37 7.41 -1.29 31.79
CA ILE A 37 8.52 -1.26 30.84
C ILE A 37 8.02 -1.50 29.42
N ILE A 38 7.16 -2.50 29.20
CA ILE A 38 6.60 -2.80 27.87
C ILE A 38 5.76 -1.63 27.35
N ILE A 39 4.91 -1.04 28.18
CA ILE A 39 4.08 0.12 27.81
C ILE A 39 4.96 1.35 27.59
N GLY A 40 5.86 1.64 28.53
CA GLY A 40 6.80 2.75 28.48
C GLY A 40 7.66 2.72 27.22
N TRP A 41 8.20 1.55 26.86
CA TRP A 41 8.96 1.36 25.63
C TRP A 41 8.12 1.64 24.37
N LYS A 42 6.89 1.13 24.30
CA LYS A 42 5.98 1.39 23.17
C LYS A 42 5.65 2.89 23.04
N LEU A 43 5.40 3.57 24.16
CA LEU A 43 5.13 5.00 24.20
C LEU A 43 6.37 5.81 23.81
N TRP A 44 7.54 5.45 24.33
CA TRP A 44 8.83 6.07 24.01
C TRP A 44 9.10 6.03 22.51
N VAL A 45 9.07 4.84 21.90
CA VAL A 45 9.32 4.68 20.45
C VAL A 45 8.30 5.45 19.63
N ARG A 46 7.03 5.49 20.05
CA ARG A 46 5.99 6.28 19.38
C ARG A 46 6.25 7.79 19.49
N TYR A 47 6.64 8.26 20.66
CA TYR A 47 6.94 9.66 20.93
C TYR A 47 8.14 10.13 20.11
N ILE A 48 9.26 9.42 20.18
CA ILE A 48 10.50 9.77 19.48
C ILE A 48 10.34 9.75 17.96
N ARG A 49 9.59 8.80 17.40
CA ARG A 49 9.26 8.80 15.96
C ARG A 49 8.35 9.97 15.57
N ALA A 50 7.34 10.27 16.39
CA ALA A 50 6.48 11.43 16.15
C ALA A 50 7.27 12.74 16.19
N LEU A 51 8.20 12.88 17.14
CA LEU A 51 9.13 14.00 17.23
C LEU A 51 10.02 14.09 15.98
N PHE A 52 10.61 12.96 15.55
CA PHE A 52 11.41 12.91 14.32
C PHE A 52 10.60 13.40 13.10
N TRP A 53 9.39 12.89 12.91
CA TRP A 53 8.53 13.28 11.78
C TRP A 53 8.03 14.72 11.84
N SER A 54 7.79 15.27 13.04
CA SER A 54 7.37 16.67 13.20
C SER A 54 8.44 17.66 12.72
N LYS A 55 9.71 17.25 12.72
CA LYS A 55 10.84 18.03 12.24
C LYS A 55 11.04 17.97 10.71
N GLN A 56 10.40 17.00 10.04
CA GLN A 56 10.53 16.84 8.58
C GLN A 56 9.48 17.68 7.85
N LYS A 57 9.91 18.61 7.00
CA LYS A 57 8.99 19.29 6.07
C LYS A 57 8.49 18.28 5.04
N ARG A 58 7.17 18.15 4.91
CA ARG A 58 6.50 17.32 3.90
C ARG A 58 5.90 18.20 2.83
N ILE A 59 5.90 17.70 1.61
CA ILE A 59 5.39 18.38 0.44
C ILE A 59 4.56 17.43 -0.41
N LEU A 60 3.66 18.00 -1.21
CA LEU A 60 2.89 17.30 -2.21
C LEU A 60 3.27 17.85 -3.57
N LEU A 61 3.69 16.97 -4.48
CA LEU A 61 4.06 17.31 -5.84
C LEU A 61 2.93 16.90 -6.78
N GLU A 62 2.30 17.85 -7.47
CA GLU A 62 1.36 17.58 -8.55
C GLU A 62 2.11 17.35 -9.85
N ILE A 63 1.80 16.25 -10.53
CA ILE A 63 2.32 15.94 -11.86
C ILE A 63 1.25 16.30 -12.88
N LYS A 64 1.51 17.34 -13.67
CA LYS A 64 0.65 17.70 -14.80
C LYS A 64 1.10 17.00 -16.06
N LEU A 65 0.14 16.35 -16.70
CA LEU A 65 0.39 15.55 -17.89
C LEU A 65 0.31 16.43 -19.15
N PRO A 66 1.23 16.23 -20.11
CA PRO A 66 1.09 16.79 -21.46
C PRO A 66 -0.07 16.11 -22.20
N LYS A 67 -0.39 16.60 -23.40
CA LYS A 67 -1.44 16.01 -24.24
C LYS A 67 -1.15 14.57 -24.65
N GLU A 68 0.12 14.23 -24.85
CA GLU A 68 0.55 12.92 -25.34
C GLU A 68 1.79 12.46 -24.56
N ILE A 69 1.78 11.17 -24.20
CA ILE A 69 2.88 10.46 -23.56
C ILE A 69 3.08 9.18 -24.36
N THR A 70 4.27 8.98 -24.91
CA THR A 70 4.63 7.80 -25.72
C THR A 70 5.48 6.79 -24.95
N LYS A 71 5.78 7.09 -23.69
CA LYS A 71 6.60 6.24 -22.81
C LYS A 71 5.76 5.07 -22.29
N SER A 72 6.34 3.89 -22.30
CA SER A 72 5.73 2.69 -21.70
C SER A 72 5.85 2.72 -20.17
N PRO A 73 5.10 1.86 -19.45
CA PRO A 73 5.22 1.74 -17.99
C PRO A 73 6.63 1.37 -17.50
N LEU A 74 7.50 0.84 -18.37
CA LEU A 74 8.92 0.60 -18.08
C LEU A 74 9.67 1.90 -17.67
N ALA A 75 9.27 3.04 -18.23
CA ALA A 75 9.83 4.34 -17.82
C ALA A 75 9.50 4.66 -16.36
N MET A 76 8.28 4.32 -15.91
CA MET A 76 7.89 4.46 -14.52
C MET A 76 8.62 3.43 -13.63
N GLU A 77 8.82 2.21 -14.12
CA GLU A 77 9.63 1.21 -13.41
C GLU A 77 11.03 1.76 -13.10
N THR A 78 11.65 2.44 -14.07
CA THR A 78 12.96 3.08 -13.93
C THR A 78 12.95 4.22 -12.92
N PHE A 79 11.91 5.07 -12.94
CA PHE A 79 11.71 6.10 -11.92
C PHE A 79 11.58 5.51 -10.51
N LEU A 80 10.80 4.44 -10.35
CA LEU A 80 10.56 3.79 -9.06
C LEU A 80 11.85 3.18 -8.47
N ILE A 81 12.75 2.67 -9.31
CA ILE A 81 14.08 2.21 -8.86
C ILE A 81 14.83 3.34 -8.14
N GLY A 82 14.76 4.57 -8.65
CA GLY A 82 15.37 5.75 -8.00
C GLY A 82 14.79 6.07 -6.60
N LEU A 83 13.56 5.62 -6.32
CA LEU A 83 12.91 5.78 -5.01
C LEU A 83 13.23 4.65 -4.02
N HIS A 84 14.05 3.66 -4.40
CA HIS A 84 14.42 2.54 -3.54
C HIS A 84 15.46 2.94 -2.47
N GLN A 85 15.02 3.76 -1.51
CA GLN A 85 15.85 4.35 -0.46
C GLN A 85 15.78 3.54 0.86
N THR A 86 16.84 2.81 1.19
CA THR A 86 16.90 1.91 2.37
C THR A 86 17.60 2.51 3.61
N GLY A 87 18.01 3.79 3.52
CA GLY A 87 18.80 4.47 4.55
C GLY A 87 18.05 4.88 5.81
N ARG A 88 18.70 5.72 6.63
CA ARG A 88 18.22 6.36 7.89
C ARG A 88 18.02 5.46 9.11
N GLU A 89 17.81 4.17 8.91
CA GLU A 89 17.55 3.22 9.99
C GLU A 89 18.68 2.17 10.16
N GLY A 90 19.94 2.58 9.98
CA GLY A 90 21.09 1.68 9.99
C GLY A 90 21.39 1.06 11.36
N THR A 91 21.16 1.80 12.46
CA THR A 91 21.52 1.40 13.81
C THR A 91 20.31 1.32 14.74
N TRP A 92 20.43 0.57 15.85
CA TRP A 92 19.41 0.52 16.89
C TRP A 92 19.19 1.90 17.53
N TYR A 93 20.27 2.68 17.70
CA TYR A 93 20.23 4.06 18.20
C TYR A 93 19.40 4.97 17.27
N ALA A 94 19.65 4.91 15.96
CA ALA A 94 18.86 5.66 14.98
C ALA A 94 17.37 5.31 15.05
N LYS A 95 17.03 4.01 15.17
CA LYS A 95 15.63 3.55 15.19
C LYS A 95 14.89 3.90 16.48
N PHE A 96 15.54 3.77 17.63
CA PHE A 96 14.87 3.77 18.94
C PHE A 96 15.21 4.97 19.83
N TRP A 97 16.30 5.68 19.59
CA TRP A 97 16.68 6.90 20.32
C TRP A 97 16.53 8.17 19.47
N GLU A 98 16.88 8.14 18.18
CA GLU A 98 16.65 9.27 17.27
C GLU A 98 15.28 9.22 16.58
N GLY A 99 14.62 8.06 16.58
CA GLY A 99 13.30 7.88 15.96
C GLY A 99 13.29 7.87 14.45
N LYS A 100 14.45 7.72 13.82
CA LYS A 100 14.59 7.67 12.37
C LYS A 100 13.82 6.48 11.82
N THR A 101 13.11 6.73 10.73
CA THR A 101 12.37 5.73 9.96
C THR A 101 12.87 5.68 8.53
N ARG A 102 12.62 4.56 7.84
CA ARG A 102 12.79 4.53 6.39
C ARG A 102 11.92 5.62 5.77
N PRO A 103 12.43 6.35 4.77
CA PRO A 103 11.58 7.24 4.00
C PRO A 103 10.49 6.41 3.31
N TRP A 104 9.31 6.99 3.21
CA TRP A 104 8.22 6.42 2.43
C TRP A 104 7.60 7.51 1.57
N PHE A 105 7.04 7.10 0.44
CA PHE A 105 6.43 7.96 -0.55
C PHE A 105 4.96 7.56 -0.70
N SER A 106 4.12 8.52 -1.09
CA SER A 106 2.73 8.25 -1.48
C SER A 106 2.57 8.57 -2.95
N LEU A 107 2.22 7.59 -3.76
CA LEU A 107 1.83 7.76 -5.15
C LEU A 107 0.30 7.84 -5.18
N GLU A 108 -0.25 8.96 -5.60
CA GLU A 108 -1.68 9.26 -5.44
C GLU A 108 -2.33 9.57 -6.79
N MET A 109 -3.49 8.96 -7.04
CA MET A 109 -4.39 9.29 -8.14
C MET A 109 -5.68 9.82 -7.53
N VAL A 110 -6.04 11.04 -7.88
CA VAL A 110 -7.11 11.78 -7.21
C VAL A 110 -8.05 12.33 -8.26
N SER A 111 -9.33 12.03 -8.13
CA SER A 111 -10.40 12.68 -8.88
C SER A 111 -11.21 13.58 -7.96
N THR A 112 -11.36 14.83 -8.38
CA THR A 112 -12.26 15.80 -7.76
C THR A 112 -13.24 16.26 -8.83
N GLU A 113 -14.51 15.89 -8.68
CA GLU A 113 -15.57 16.22 -9.65
C GLU A 113 -15.24 15.79 -11.09
N GLY A 114 -14.61 14.63 -11.24
CA GLY A 114 -14.24 14.07 -12.53
C GLY A 114 -12.90 14.57 -13.07
N VAL A 115 -12.26 15.55 -12.42
CA VAL A 115 -10.93 16.02 -12.81
C VAL A 115 -9.86 15.16 -12.15
N VAL A 116 -9.14 14.37 -12.97
CA VAL A 116 -8.11 13.44 -12.50
C VAL A 116 -6.74 14.14 -12.43
N ARG A 117 -6.06 13.97 -11.30
CA ARG A 117 -4.72 14.50 -11.02
C ARG A 117 -3.83 13.43 -10.40
N PHE A 118 -2.54 13.52 -10.68
CA PHE A 118 -1.50 12.66 -10.11
C PHE A 118 -0.69 13.45 -9.11
N PHE A 119 -0.43 12.84 -7.95
CA PHE A 119 0.41 13.45 -6.93
C PHE A 119 1.46 12.48 -6.39
N ILE A 120 2.59 13.04 -5.95
CA ILE A 120 3.58 12.36 -5.14
C ILE A 120 3.77 13.12 -3.83
N TRP A 121 3.42 12.48 -2.72
CA TRP A 121 3.74 13.00 -1.39
C TRP A 121 5.10 12.49 -0.93
N THR A 122 5.92 13.39 -0.39
CA THR A 122 7.24 13.04 0.13
C THR A 122 7.73 14.06 1.17
N GLU A 123 8.93 13.83 1.71
CA GLU A 123 9.67 14.85 2.45
C GLU A 123 10.38 15.81 1.48
N ALA A 124 10.51 17.08 1.86
CA ALA A 124 11.09 18.13 1.02
C ALA A 124 12.52 17.81 0.56
N SER A 125 13.28 17.04 1.35
CA SER A 125 14.64 16.60 1.01
C SER A 125 14.72 15.71 -0.24
N PHE A 126 13.63 15.04 -0.62
CA PHE A 126 13.58 14.18 -1.81
C PHE A 126 13.05 14.89 -3.06
N LYS A 127 12.61 16.15 -2.96
CA LYS A 127 12.02 16.91 -4.07
C LYS A 127 12.89 16.88 -5.33
N ASN A 128 14.15 17.29 -5.19
CA ASN A 128 15.07 17.40 -6.33
C ASN A 128 15.36 16.04 -6.97
N ILE A 129 15.44 14.97 -6.17
CA ILE A 129 15.67 13.61 -6.69
C ILE A 129 14.44 13.14 -7.47
N ILE A 130 13.23 13.37 -6.94
CA ILE A 130 11.99 13.01 -7.63
C ILE A 130 11.86 13.77 -8.95
N GLU A 131 12.06 15.09 -8.92
CA GLU A 131 11.98 15.92 -10.12
C GLU A 131 13.00 15.47 -11.18
N ALA A 132 14.27 15.31 -10.79
CA ALA A 132 15.30 14.86 -11.72
C ALA A 132 15.01 13.49 -12.34
N GLN A 133 14.60 12.51 -11.53
CA GLN A 133 14.28 11.15 -12.00
C GLN A 133 13.03 11.13 -12.89
N LEU A 134 12.01 11.92 -12.54
CA LEU A 134 10.78 11.98 -13.33
C LEU A 134 11.02 12.70 -14.66
N TYR A 135 11.73 13.83 -14.67
CA TYR A 135 12.07 14.54 -15.92
C TYR A 135 12.99 13.72 -16.84
N ALA A 136 13.88 12.91 -16.29
CA ALA A 136 14.72 12.01 -17.08
C ALA A 136 13.90 10.97 -17.88
N GLN A 137 12.78 10.51 -17.31
CA GLN A 137 11.91 9.53 -17.96
C GLN A 137 10.78 10.19 -18.77
N TYR A 138 10.28 11.32 -18.26
CA TYR A 138 9.13 12.07 -18.76
C TYR A 138 9.49 13.55 -18.89
N PRO A 139 10.27 13.97 -19.91
CA PRO A 139 10.74 15.35 -20.02
C PRO A 139 9.62 16.39 -20.26
N THR A 140 8.45 15.92 -20.69
CA THR A 140 7.31 16.77 -21.08
C THR A 140 6.26 16.97 -19.99
N VAL A 141 6.41 16.33 -18.83
CA VAL A 141 5.52 16.59 -17.68
C VAL A 141 5.92 17.88 -17.00
N GLU A 142 5.02 18.48 -16.24
CA GLU A 142 5.36 19.61 -15.36
C GLU A 142 5.07 19.22 -13.91
N ILE A 143 6.03 19.49 -13.02
CA ILE A 143 5.94 19.16 -11.61
C ILE A 143 5.80 20.43 -10.80
N TYR A 144 4.76 20.50 -9.96
CA TYR A 144 4.48 21.66 -9.11
C TYR A 144 4.32 21.25 -7.65
N GLU A 145 4.81 22.06 -6.73
CA GLU A 145 4.44 21.92 -5.32
C GLU A 145 3.01 22.43 -5.15
N ALA A 146 2.11 21.55 -4.71
CA ALA A 146 0.68 21.84 -4.56
C ALA A 146 0.28 21.82 -3.07
N PRO A 147 -0.74 22.60 -2.68
CA PRO A 147 -1.36 22.43 -1.37
C PRO A 147 -1.98 21.03 -1.26
N ASP A 148 -2.00 20.48 -0.05
CA ASP A 148 -2.56 19.15 0.17
C ASP A 148 -4.08 19.19 -0.04
N TYR A 149 -4.56 18.54 -1.11
CA TYR A 149 -5.99 18.52 -1.47
C TYR A 149 -6.88 17.90 -0.37
N THR A 150 -6.29 17.21 0.61
CA THR A 150 -7.04 16.69 1.77
C THR A 150 -7.28 17.74 2.85
N GLU A 151 -6.62 18.90 2.78
CA GLU A 151 -6.88 20.05 3.64
C GLU A 151 -8.34 20.51 3.48
N GLY A 152 -8.97 20.91 4.58
CA GLY A 152 -10.40 21.27 4.58
C GLY A 152 -11.39 20.11 4.52
N VAL A 153 -10.96 18.89 4.18
CA VAL A 153 -11.85 17.71 4.23
C VAL A 153 -11.91 17.13 5.64
N PHE A 154 -13.09 17.22 6.26
CA PHE A 154 -13.38 16.68 7.59
C PHE A 154 -14.56 15.72 7.51
N PHE A 155 -14.45 14.56 8.17
CA PHE A 155 -15.56 13.62 8.21
C PHE A 155 -16.63 14.09 9.19
N ASP A 156 -17.74 14.57 8.62
CA ASP A 156 -19.00 14.81 9.31
C ASP A 156 -20.04 13.81 8.79
N LYS A 157 -20.57 12.96 9.70
CA LYS A 157 -21.53 11.89 9.38
C LYS A 157 -22.84 12.42 8.79
N ASP A 158 -23.14 13.70 9.02
CA ASP A 158 -24.40 14.32 8.59
C ASP A 158 -24.26 15.03 7.24
N LYS A 159 -23.03 15.35 6.81
CA LYS A 159 -22.76 16.07 5.56
C LYS A 159 -22.08 15.23 4.49
N ILE A 160 -21.22 14.28 4.88
CA ILE A 160 -20.35 13.54 3.96
C ILE A 160 -20.60 12.04 4.07
N GLY A 161 -20.91 11.43 2.92
CA GLY A 161 -20.78 9.99 2.73
C GLY A 161 -19.32 9.64 2.45
N LEU A 162 -18.78 8.67 3.18
CA LEU A 162 -17.42 8.18 3.00
C LEU A 162 -17.40 6.65 2.97
N MET A 163 -16.73 6.10 1.97
CA MET A 163 -16.28 4.72 1.92
C MET A 163 -14.76 4.73 1.80
N GLY A 164 -14.08 3.89 2.58
CA GLY A 164 -12.68 3.61 2.36
C GLY A 164 -12.35 2.17 2.67
N THR A 165 -11.29 1.68 2.03
CA THR A 165 -10.74 0.35 2.29
C THR A 165 -9.23 0.36 2.03
N ASN A 166 -8.53 -0.62 2.57
CA ASN A 166 -7.15 -0.90 2.20
C ASN A 166 -7.15 -2.18 1.33
N PHE A 167 -6.04 -2.44 0.64
CA PHE A 167 -5.83 -3.70 -0.08
C PHE A 167 -4.63 -4.47 0.48
N GLU A 168 -4.74 -5.79 0.43
CA GLU A 168 -3.67 -6.75 0.66
C GLU A 168 -3.64 -7.76 -0.50
N PHE A 169 -2.56 -8.53 -0.62
CA PHE A 169 -2.53 -9.66 -1.53
C PHE A 169 -3.36 -10.84 -0.99
N SER A 170 -4.02 -11.54 -1.91
CA SER A 170 -4.79 -12.75 -1.61
C SER A 170 -3.89 -13.94 -1.26
N LYS A 171 -2.69 -14.01 -1.87
CA LYS A 171 -1.66 -15.03 -1.61
C LYS A 171 -0.39 -14.38 -1.02
N SER A 172 0.64 -15.18 -0.74
CA SER A 172 1.98 -14.70 -0.36
C SER A 172 2.50 -13.66 -1.37
N SER A 173 3.33 -12.72 -0.89
CA SER A 173 3.99 -11.71 -1.74
C SER A 173 4.99 -12.31 -2.72
N ALA A 174 5.36 -13.59 -2.56
CA ALA A 174 6.16 -14.34 -3.51
C ALA A 174 5.51 -14.43 -4.89
N TYR A 175 4.18 -14.55 -4.95
CA TYR A 175 3.44 -14.55 -6.21
C TYR A 175 3.25 -13.13 -6.74
N PRO A 176 3.62 -12.85 -8.01
CA PRO A 176 3.37 -11.55 -8.62
C PRO A 176 1.89 -11.39 -9.01
N ILE A 177 1.49 -10.14 -9.20
CA ILE A 177 0.24 -9.77 -9.88
C ILE A 177 0.42 -9.83 -11.40
N LYS A 178 -0.67 -9.68 -12.15
CA LYS A 178 -0.58 -9.42 -13.59
C LYS A 178 0.03 -8.03 -13.83
N THR A 179 1.10 -7.96 -14.63
CA THR A 179 1.87 -6.73 -14.86
C THR A 179 1.69 -6.17 -16.28
N TYR A 180 2.21 -4.98 -16.53
CA TYR A 180 2.21 -4.35 -17.87
C TYR A 180 2.89 -5.21 -18.94
N VAL A 181 3.83 -6.08 -18.56
CA VAL A 181 4.50 -7.03 -19.46
C VAL A 181 3.52 -8.11 -19.93
N ASP A 182 2.63 -8.58 -19.05
CA ASP A 182 1.57 -9.53 -19.43
C ASP A 182 0.53 -8.91 -20.37
N TYR A 183 0.44 -7.58 -20.40
CA TYR A 183 -0.35 -6.80 -21.36
C TYR A 183 0.42 -6.44 -22.65
N GLY A 184 1.69 -6.84 -22.75
CA GLY A 184 2.55 -6.58 -23.92
C GLY A 184 2.94 -5.12 -24.08
N LEU A 185 2.88 -4.31 -23.03
CA LEU A 185 3.21 -2.88 -23.08
C LEU A 185 4.73 -2.61 -23.11
N ASP A 186 5.53 -3.63 -22.87
CA ASP A 186 6.99 -3.65 -23.03
C ASP A 186 7.43 -3.82 -24.49
N LYS A 187 6.55 -4.32 -25.37
CA LYS A 187 6.87 -4.59 -26.78
C LYS A 187 6.80 -3.32 -27.62
N ALA A 188 7.93 -2.95 -28.22
CA ALA A 188 8.06 -1.76 -29.06
C ALA A 188 7.22 -1.84 -30.36
N ASP A 189 7.01 -3.05 -30.90
CA ASP A 189 6.40 -3.25 -32.23
C ASP A 189 4.87 -3.15 -32.24
N THR A 190 4.24 -3.03 -31.07
CA THR A 190 2.77 -2.90 -30.99
C THR A 190 2.39 -1.45 -31.28
N LYS A 191 1.61 -1.19 -32.33
CA LYS A 191 1.02 0.15 -32.56
C LYS A 191 0.23 0.56 -31.31
N GLU A 192 0.32 1.84 -30.91
CA GLU A 192 -0.32 2.32 -29.68
C GLU A 192 -1.81 2.00 -29.62
N GLU A 193 -2.52 2.07 -30.75
CA GLU A 193 -3.95 1.77 -30.88
C GLU A 193 -4.34 0.35 -30.43
N TYR A 194 -3.44 -0.62 -30.53
CA TYR A 194 -3.69 -2.01 -30.13
C TYR A 194 -3.26 -2.30 -28.68
N LYS A 195 -2.63 -1.33 -28.00
CA LYS A 195 -2.19 -1.51 -26.62
C LYS A 195 -3.38 -1.40 -25.68
N THR A 196 -3.62 -2.45 -24.90
CA THR A 196 -4.61 -2.42 -23.82
C THR A 196 -3.90 -2.12 -22.51
N ASP A 197 -4.00 -0.87 -22.04
CA ASP A 197 -3.33 -0.45 -20.81
C ASP A 197 -4.22 -0.68 -19.57
N PRO A 198 -3.78 -1.46 -18.56
CA PRO A 198 -4.56 -1.77 -17.37
C PRO A 198 -4.84 -0.57 -16.45
N ILE A 199 -4.15 0.57 -16.60
CA ILE A 199 -4.50 1.77 -15.81
C ILE A 199 -5.67 2.56 -16.42
N THR A 200 -5.96 2.37 -17.72
CA THR A 200 -7.01 3.12 -18.44
C THR A 200 -8.38 2.99 -17.77
N PRO A 201 -8.87 1.78 -17.39
CA PRO A 201 -10.16 1.66 -16.72
C PRO A 201 -10.20 2.39 -15.36
N ILE A 202 -9.07 2.51 -14.66
CA ILE A 202 -9.00 3.27 -13.40
C ILE A 202 -9.19 4.75 -13.69
N ILE A 203 -8.50 5.27 -14.70
CA ILE A 203 -8.57 6.68 -15.09
C ILE A 203 -9.97 7.06 -15.57
N GLU A 204 -10.59 6.22 -16.40
CA GLU A 204 -11.96 6.43 -16.88
C GLU A 204 -12.97 6.43 -15.71
N PHE A 205 -12.82 5.47 -14.79
CA PHE A 205 -13.61 5.44 -13.57
C PHE A 205 -13.43 6.71 -12.73
N LEU A 206 -12.19 7.14 -12.51
CA LEU A 206 -11.89 8.39 -11.82
C LEU A 206 -12.47 9.61 -12.56
N GLY A 207 -12.45 9.61 -13.89
CA GLY A 207 -13.03 10.65 -14.73
C GLY A 207 -14.57 10.71 -14.69
N SER A 208 -15.22 9.60 -14.35
CA SER A 208 -16.69 9.49 -14.25
C SER A 208 -17.30 10.10 -12.99
N MET A 209 -16.48 10.58 -12.04
CA MET A 209 -16.98 11.19 -10.80
C MET A 209 -17.82 12.45 -11.11
N GLY A 210 -19.00 12.55 -10.51
CA GLY A 210 -19.89 13.69 -10.65
C GLY A 210 -19.53 14.88 -9.75
N LYS A 211 -20.27 15.98 -9.91
CA LYS A 211 -20.12 17.19 -9.09
C LYS A 211 -20.37 16.91 -7.60
N GLY A 212 -19.44 17.29 -6.72
CA GLY A 212 -19.48 16.97 -5.29
C GLY A 212 -19.07 15.55 -4.93
N GLU A 213 -18.57 14.76 -5.88
CA GLU A 213 -17.92 13.46 -5.63
C GLU A 213 -16.40 13.57 -5.75
N GLN A 214 -15.69 12.81 -4.92
CA GLN A 214 -14.25 12.66 -5.02
C GLN A 214 -13.83 11.21 -4.78
N ALA A 215 -12.76 10.83 -5.47
CA ALA A 215 -12.21 9.50 -5.47
C ALA A 215 -10.69 9.58 -5.34
N TRP A 216 -10.15 8.97 -4.28
CA TRP A 216 -8.75 9.10 -3.92
C TRP A 216 -8.12 7.71 -3.81
N ILE A 217 -7.09 7.47 -4.61
CA ILE A 217 -6.26 6.26 -4.56
C ILE A 217 -4.90 6.66 -4.02
N GLN A 218 -4.43 5.94 -3.01
CA GLN A 218 -3.16 6.19 -2.33
C GLN A 218 -2.35 4.89 -2.28
N ILE A 219 -1.18 4.91 -2.90
CA ILE A 219 -0.24 3.80 -2.94
C ILE A 219 1.00 4.23 -2.16
N LEU A 220 1.10 3.77 -0.91
CA LEU A 220 2.20 4.08 -0.01
C LEU A 220 3.31 3.05 -0.19
N ILE A 221 4.53 3.52 -0.44
CA ILE A 221 5.69 2.68 -0.70
C ILE A 221 6.88 3.06 0.17
N ARG A 222 7.65 2.07 0.60
CA ARG A 222 9.01 2.25 1.13
C ARG A 222 9.88 1.10 0.62
N ALA A 223 11.18 1.36 0.44
CA ALA A 223 12.11 0.34 -0.04
C ALA A 223 12.09 -0.90 0.86
N HIS A 224 11.95 -2.10 0.28
CA HIS A 224 11.94 -3.34 1.05
C HIS A 224 13.31 -3.62 1.68
N LYS A 225 13.30 -4.23 2.87
CA LYS A 225 14.53 -4.60 3.60
C LYS A 225 14.24 -5.75 4.54
N LYS A 226 15.26 -6.59 4.75
CA LYS A 226 15.30 -7.61 5.80
C LYS A 226 15.10 -6.97 7.17
N GLU A 227 13.91 -7.10 7.73
CA GLU A 227 13.54 -6.50 9.02
C GLU A 227 12.99 -7.48 10.05
N GLN A 228 12.39 -8.60 9.62
CA GLN A 228 11.80 -9.56 10.54
C GLN A 228 12.87 -10.50 11.08
N ILE A 229 12.75 -10.87 12.36
CA ILE A 229 13.61 -11.89 12.95
C ILE A 229 13.17 -13.25 12.37
N LYS A 230 14.14 -14.01 11.85
CA LYS A 230 13.92 -15.33 11.29
C LYS A 230 13.40 -16.27 12.37
N LYS A 231 12.32 -17.00 12.06
CA LYS A 231 11.72 -17.97 12.99
C LYS A 231 12.78 -18.95 13.48
N GLY A 232 12.87 -19.14 14.80
CA GLY A 232 13.87 -20.03 15.43
C GLY A 232 15.24 -19.38 15.70
N THR A 233 15.44 -18.11 15.33
CA THR A 233 16.65 -17.35 15.68
C THR A 233 16.29 -16.13 16.54
N TRP A 234 17.24 -15.66 17.34
CA TRP A 234 17.05 -14.49 18.21
C TRP A 234 17.51 -13.18 17.55
N PHE A 235 18.40 -13.26 16.55
CA PHE A 235 19.08 -12.09 15.97
C PHE A 235 19.21 -12.09 14.44
N GLU A 236 18.96 -13.22 13.77
CA GLU A 236 19.09 -13.29 12.30
C GLU A 236 17.87 -12.63 11.66
N LYS A 237 18.09 -11.73 10.71
CA LYS A 237 17.00 -11.08 9.97
C LYS A 237 16.68 -11.90 8.73
N ALA A 238 15.44 -12.37 8.64
CA ALA A 238 14.89 -13.01 7.46
C ALA A 238 14.48 -11.98 6.41
N ASP A 239 14.65 -12.36 5.15
CA ASP A 239 13.96 -11.72 4.06
C ASP A 239 12.68 -12.50 3.82
N THR A 240 11.61 -12.13 4.52
CA THR A 240 10.35 -12.90 4.45
C THR A 240 9.86 -13.05 3.02
N TRP A 241 10.14 -12.09 2.14
CA TRP A 241 9.70 -12.16 0.76
C TRP A 241 10.52 -13.16 -0.07
N GLN A 242 11.85 -13.12 0.04
CA GLN A 242 12.72 -14.09 -0.66
C GLN A 242 12.62 -15.50 -0.07
N ASP A 243 12.47 -15.61 1.25
CA ASP A 243 12.32 -16.89 1.94
C ASP A 243 10.97 -17.54 1.59
N GLU A 244 9.87 -16.78 1.60
CA GLU A 244 8.56 -17.27 1.12
C GLU A 244 8.62 -17.74 -0.33
N ALA A 245 9.36 -17.04 -1.21
CA ALA A 245 9.50 -17.45 -2.60
C ALA A 245 10.25 -18.78 -2.76
N LYS A 246 11.31 -19.01 -1.98
CA LYS A 246 12.02 -20.29 -1.97
C LYS A 246 11.13 -21.41 -1.45
N GLU A 247 10.41 -21.17 -0.36
CA GLU A 247 9.47 -22.14 0.23
C GLU A 247 8.37 -22.55 -0.78
N GLU A 248 7.80 -21.58 -1.51
CA GLU A 248 6.77 -21.86 -2.52
C GLU A 248 7.35 -22.58 -3.75
N ILE A 249 8.55 -22.25 -4.21
CA ILE A 249 9.22 -22.98 -5.31
C ILE A 249 9.52 -24.42 -4.89
N GLU A 250 10.04 -24.63 -3.68
CA GLU A 250 10.28 -25.97 -3.15
C GLU A 250 8.99 -26.78 -3.01
N LYS A 251 7.90 -26.15 -2.57
CA LYS A 251 6.59 -26.78 -2.52
C LYS A 251 6.11 -27.23 -3.90
N ILE A 252 6.21 -26.37 -4.91
CA ILE A 252 5.83 -26.73 -6.29
C ILE A 252 6.72 -27.87 -6.82
N ARG A 253 8.03 -27.86 -6.51
CA ARG A 253 8.95 -28.94 -6.91
C ARG A 253 8.59 -30.26 -6.23
N LYS A 254 8.28 -30.25 -4.93
CA LYS A 254 7.84 -31.45 -4.19
C LYS A 254 6.52 -32.01 -4.73
N GLU A 255 5.55 -31.15 -5.03
CA GLU A 255 4.28 -31.55 -5.67
C GLU A 255 4.49 -32.15 -7.07
N ALA A 256 5.56 -31.78 -7.77
CA ALA A 256 5.92 -32.29 -9.09
C ALA A 256 6.80 -33.56 -9.04
N THR A 257 7.29 -33.95 -7.87
CA THR A 257 8.08 -35.17 -7.69
C THR A 257 7.12 -36.34 -7.44
N PRO A 258 7.13 -37.40 -8.27
CA PRO A 258 6.32 -38.57 -8.01
C PRO A 258 6.79 -39.28 -6.73
N GLU A 259 5.85 -39.73 -5.91
CA GLU A 259 6.14 -40.61 -4.77
C GLU A 259 6.47 -42.01 -5.32
N THR A 260 7.75 -42.38 -5.30
CA THR A 260 8.22 -43.73 -5.68
C THR A 260 8.88 -44.41 -4.50
N GLU A 261 8.58 -45.70 -4.28
CA GLU A 261 9.20 -46.56 -3.25
C GLU A 261 10.65 -46.98 -3.58
N SER A 262 11.26 -46.48 -4.67
CA SER A 262 12.60 -46.87 -5.09
C SER A 262 13.71 -46.05 -4.41
N ASP A 263 14.86 -46.66 -4.13
CA ASP A 263 16.07 -46.03 -3.59
C ASP A 263 16.74 -44.96 -4.51
N TYR A 264 16.20 -44.74 -5.71
CA TYR A 264 16.69 -43.71 -6.63
C TYR A 264 15.98 -42.37 -6.41
N PRO A 265 16.70 -41.23 -6.48
CA PRO A 265 16.10 -39.92 -6.35
C PRO A 265 15.11 -39.68 -7.49
N ALA A 266 13.82 -39.52 -7.14
CA ALA A 266 12.78 -39.16 -8.08
C ALA A 266 13.04 -37.76 -8.66
N PHE A 267 13.01 -37.64 -9.99
CA PHE A 267 13.16 -36.36 -10.66
C PHE A 267 11.81 -35.61 -10.71
N PRO A 268 11.77 -34.31 -10.38
CA PRO A 268 10.55 -33.51 -10.53
C PRO A 268 10.16 -33.44 -12.01
N ASN A 269 8.90 -33.73 -12.34
CA ASN A 269 8.34 -33.56 -13.67
C ASN A 269 7.20 -32.52 -13.64
N PRO A 270 7.52 -31.22 -13.50
CA PRO A 270 6.51 -30.18 -13.34
C PRO A 270 5.71 -29.98 -14.64
N THR A 271 4.41 -29.78 -14.48
CA THR A 271 3.52 -29.37 -15.59
C THR A 271 3.94 -28.00 -16.14
N LYS A 272 3.56 -27.69 -17.39
CA LYS A 272 3.84 -26.38 -18.00
C LYS A 272 3.40 -25.21 -17.12
N GLY A 273 2.22 -25.30 -16.50
CA GLY A 273 1.72 -24.26 -15.58
C GLY A 273 2.52 -24.14 -14.27
N GLN A 274 3.12 -25.22 -13.77
CA GLN A 274 4.04 -25.17 -12.63
C GLN A 274 5.37 -24.52 -13.02
N ILE A 275 5.90 -24.82 -14.20
CA ILE A 275 7.12 -24.19 -14.72
C ILE A 275 6.91 -22.67 -14.87
N GLU A 276 5.80 -22.25 -15.48
CA GLU A 276 5.44 -20.83 -15.62
C GLU A 276 5.27 -20.14 -14.26
N LYS A 277 4.67 -20.81 -13.26
CA LYS A 277 4.58 -20.28 -11.89
C LYS A 277 5.95 -20.10 -11.24
N ILE A 278 6.84 -21.08 -11.33
CA ILE A 278 8.19 -21.00 -10.78
C ILE A 278 8.93 -19.83 -11.44
N ALA A 279 8.93 -19.75 -12.77
CA ALA A 279 9.56 -18.68 -13.51
C ALA A 279 9.00 -17.29 -13.13
N ALA A 280 7.69 -17.18 -12.94
CA ALA A 280 7.05 -15.94 -12.50
C ALA A 280 7.49 -15.53 -11.08
N ILE A 281 7.62 -16.47 -10.14
CA ILE A 281 8.11 -16.22 -8.79
C ILE A 281 9.59 -15.78 -8.83
N GLU A 282 10.44 -16.49 -9.56
CA GLU A 282 11.86 -16.16 -9.71
C GLU A 282 12.07 -14.77 -10.32
N LYS A 283 11.30 -14.43 -11.37
CA LYS A 283 11.28 -13.08 -11.96
C LYS A 283 10.77 -12.02 -10.98
N ASN A 284 9.80 -12.35 -10.14
CA ASN A 284 9.24 -11.41 -9.17
C ASN A 284 10.30 -10.97 -8.15
N VAL A 285 11.01 -11.94 -7.56
CA VAL A 285 12.01 -11.69 -6.50
C VAL A 285 13.37 -11.20 -6.99
N SER A 286 13.66 -11.34 -8.29
CA SER A 286 14.91 -10.83 -8.88
C SER A 286 14.92 -9.30 -9.06
N LYS A 287 13.74 -8.68 -9.07
CA LYS A 287 13.57 -7.23 -9.14
C LYS A 287 13.54 -6.59 -7.74
N LEU A 288 13.78 -5.28 -7.67
CA LEU A 288 13.70 -4.54 -6.41
C LEU A 288 12.27 -4.57 -5.86
N GLY A 289 12.16 -4.81 -4.55
CA GLY A 289 10.89 -4.88 -3.83
C GLY A 289 10.58 -3.60 -3.06
N PHE A 290 9.29 -3.26 -2.97
CA PHE A 290 8.78 -2.22 -2.09
C PHE A 290 7.78 -2.82 -1.11
N ASP A 291 7.91 -2.46 0.17
CA ASP A 291 6.81 -2.62 1.13
C ASP A 291 5.71 -1.65 0.70
N CYS A 292 4.54 -2.18 0.36
CA CYS A 292 3.44 -1.43 -0.23
C CYS A 292 2.16 -1.54 0.60
N GLY A 293 1.45 -0.42 0.68
CA GLY A 293 0.11 -0.32 1.25
C GLY A 293 -0.78 0.51 0.35
N ILE A 294 -1.86 -0.09 -0.16
CA ILE A 294 -2.83 0.61 -1.00
C ILE A 294 -4.06 0.94 -0.16
N ARG A 295 -4.50 2.19 -0.28
CA ARG A 295 -5.70 2.71 0.37
C ARG A 295 -6.53 3.49 -0.63
N ILE A 296 -7.83 3.29 -0.58
CA ILE A 296 -8.78 4.03 -1.39
C ILE A 296 -9.82 4.71 -0.50
N ILE A 297 -10.22 5.91 -0.91
CA ILE A 297 -11.33 6.66 -0.31
C ILE A 297 -12.23 7.16 -1.44
N TYR A 298 -13.51 6.89 -1.31
CA TYR A 298 -14.57 7.56 -2.07
C TYR A 298 -15.38 8.41 -1.09
N LEU A 299 -15.55 9.67 -1.43
CA LEU A 299 -16.27 10.63 -0.62
C LEU A 299 -17.18 11.50 -1.49
N ALA A 300 -18.34 11.82 -0.94
CA ALA A 300 -19.29 12.68 -1.61
C ALA A 300 -20.16 13.38 -0.56
N GLU A 301 -20.82 14.46 -0.96
CA GLU A 301 -21.95 15.00 -0.19
C GLU A 301 -22.97 13.89 0.09
N LYS A 302 -23.55 13.86 1.30
CA LYS A 302 -24.38 12.74 1.78
C LYS A 302 -25.56 12.43 0.86
N ASN A 303 -26.14 13.45 0.23
CA ASN A 303 -27.23 13.35 -0.74
C ASN A 303 -26.78 12.86 -2.12
N LYS A 304 -25.49 13.00 -2.46
CA LYS A 304 -24.90 12.56 -3.74
C LYS A 304 -24.13 11.25 -3.64
N PHE A 305 -23.95 10.74 -2.43
CA PHE A 305 -23.17 9.53 -2.18
C PHE A 305 -23.77 8.31 -2.88
N ASN A 306 -23.05 7.79 -3.87
CA ASN A 306 -23.46 6.65 -4.66
C ASN A 306 -22.82 5.35 -4.14
N LYS A 307 -23.66 4.44 -3.65
CA LYS A 307 -23.20 3.10 -3.19
C LYS A 307 -22.65 2.24 -4.33
N GLY A 308 -23.18 2.37 -5.53
CA GLY A 308 -22.65 1.70 -6.73
C GLY A 308 -21.24 2.17 -7.04
N MET A 309 -20.99 3.48 -6.96
CA MET A 309 -19.65 4.06 -7.13
C MET A 309 -18.68 3.55 -6.05
N SER A 310 -19.17 3.40 -4.81
CA SER A 310 -18.40 2.78 -3.74
C SER A 310 -18.01 1.33 -4.05
N ALA A 311 -18.94 0.53 -4.57
CA ALA A 311 -18.65 -0.86 -4.94
C ALA A 311 -17.67 -0.94 -6.13
N ALA A 312 -17.86 -0.10 -7.15
CA ALA A 312 -16.96 -0.02 -8.30
C ALA A 312 -15.53 0.37 -7.87
N MET A 313 -15.38 1.31 -6.93
CA MET A 313 -14.09 1.69 -6.35
C MET A 313 -13.34 0.51 -5.73
N THR A 314 -14.04 -0.46 -5.11
CA THR A 314 -13.38 -1.67 -4.58
C THR A 314 -12.93 -2.66 -5.66
N GLY A 315 -13.50 -2.55 -6.87
CA GLY A 315 -13.21 -3.41 -8.02
C GLY A 315 -12.13 -2.90 -8.97
N ILE A 316 -11.58 -1.69 -8.74
CA ILE A 316 -10.61 -1.02 -9.65
C ILE A 316 -9.26 -1.74 -9.79
N THR A 317 -9.02 -2.79 -9.00
CA THR A 317 -7.77 -3.56 -9.03
C THR A 317 -7.90 -4.86 -9.81
N ARG A 318 -9.11 -5.23 -10.27
CA ARG A 318 -9.41 -6.54 -10.87
C ARG A 318 -8.59 -6.84 -12.12
N GLN A 319 -8.24 -5.83 -12.91
CA GLN A 319 -7.40 -5.96 -14.09
C GLN A 319 -5.96 -6.37 -13.79
N PHE A 320 -5.50 -6.25 -12.55
CA PHE A 320 -4.20 -6.75 -12.13
C PHE A 320 -4.27 -8.17 -11.56
N HIS A 321 -5.46 -8.78 -11.51
CA HIS A 321 -5.62 -10.12 -10.96
C HIS A 321 -5.15 -11.15 -11.99
N SER A 322 -4.40 -12.14 -11.49
CA SER A 322 -4.09 -13.36 -12.23
C SER A 322 -4.85 -14.53 -11.61
N ASN A 323 -5.45 -15.37 -12.44
CA ASN A 323 -6.15 -16.58 -11.98
C ASN A 323 -5.18 -17.57 -11.31
N ASN A 324 -3.95 -17.65 -11.81
CA ASN A 324 -2.94 -18.61 -11.36
C ASN A 324 -1.95 -18.02 -10.35
N LEU A 325 -1.70 -16.71 -10.41
CA LEU A 325 -0.73 -16.00 -9.55
C LEU A 325 -1.48 -15.24 -8.44
N ASN A 326 -1.16 -13.96 -8.22
CA ASN A 326 -1.72 -13.16 -7.14
C ASN A 326 -2.86 -12.23 -7.60
N SER A 327 -3.60 -11.73 -6.60
CA SER A 327 -4.69 -10.78 -6.77
C SER A 327 -4.78 -9.87 -5.56
N PHE A 328 -5.52 -8.75 -5.70
CA PHE A 328 -5.78 -7.85 -4.59
C PHE A 328 -7.09 -8.21 -3.88
N LYS A 329 -7.07 -8.13 -2.55
CA LYS A 329 -8.22 -8.30 -1.69
C LYS A 329 -8.41 -7.06 -0.82
N SER A 330 -9.62 -6.52 -0.82
CA SER A 330 -9.97 -5.40 0.07
C SER A 330 -10.09 -5.86 1.51
N TYR A 331 -9.54 -5.09 2.46
CA TYR A 331 -9.71 -5.34 3.89
C TYR A 331 -9.91 -4.04 4.69
N GLY A 332 -10.60 -4.18 5.82
CA GLY A 332 -10.85 -3.05 6.73
C GLY A 332 -11.80 -2.00 6.13
N ILE A 333 -12.73 -2.44 5.29
CA ILE A 333 -13.72 -1.58 4.66
C ILE A 333 -14.59 -0.85 5.71
N THR A 334 -14.98 0.37 5.40
CA THR A 334 -15.77 1.23 6.31
C THR A 334 -17.28 0.98 6.22
N PHE A 335 -17.69 -0.30 6.18
CA PHE A 335 -19.06 -0.74 6.41
C PHE A 335 -19.08 -2.02 7.26
N PHE A 336 -20.28 -2.48 7.61
CA PHE A 336 -20.54 -3.73 8.29
C PHE A 336 -21.57 -4.53 7.50
N ASP A 337 -21.45 -5.85 7.52
CA ASP A 337 -22.32 -6.74 6.74
C ASP A 337 -23.72 -6.83 7.35
N TYR A 338 -23.79 -6.78 8.69
CA TYR A 338 -25.04 -6.93 9.41
C TYR A 338 -25.38 -5.69 10.26
N PRO A 339 -26.65 -5.25 10.30
CA PRO A 339 -27.07 -4.09 11.09
C PRO A 339 -26.75 -4.18 12.59
N TRP A 340 -26.85 -5.38 13.19
CA TRP A 340 -26.58 -5.59 14.62
C TRP A 340 -25.10 -5.53 15.00
N GLN A 341 -24.18 -5.55 14.03
CA GLN A 341 -22.75 -5.37 14.30
C GLN A 341 -22.41 -3.94 14.74
N ASP A 342 -23.28 -2.96 14.47
CA ASP A 342 -23.01 -1.56 14.74
C ASP A 342 -24.24 -0.79 15.23
N TYR A 343 -24.48 -0.87 16.54
CA TYR A 343 -25.50 -0.06 17.21
C TYR A 343 -25.30 1.44 16.93
N LYS A 344 -26.32 2.08 16.37
CA LYS A 344 -26.35 3.52 16.02
C LYS A 344 -25.18 3.99 15.14
N SER A 345 -24.60 3.09 14.34
CA SER A 345 -23.49 3.44 13.43
C SER A 345 -22.26 4.05 14.12
N ILE A 346 -22.05 3.75 15.41
CA ILE A 346 -20.95 4.34 16.20
C ILE A 346 -19.60 3.84 15.69
N ARG A 347 -19.49 2.53 15.43
CA ARG A 347 -18.24 1.88 15.01
C ARG A 347 -17.87 2.28 13.59
N VAL A 348 -18.84 2.40 12.68
CA VAL A 348 -18.59 2.74 11.28
C VAL A 348 -18.12 4.19 11.17
N ASN A 349 -18.73 5.11 11.91
CA ASN A 349 -18.31 6.51 11.94
C ASN A 349 -16.90 6.67 12.51
N LYS A 350 -16.56 5.90 13.57
CA LYS A 350 -15.19 5.84 14.09
C LYS A 350 -14.19 5.27 13.06
N LYS A 351 -14.58 4.21 12.33
CA LYS A 351 -13.76 3.64 11.24
C LYS A 351 -13.54 4.65 10.11
N LYS A 352 -14.58 5.35 9.66
CA LYS A 352 -14.51 6.38 8.61
C LYS A 352 -13.58 7.53 9.00
N LYS A 353 -13.75 8.08 10.20
CA LYS A 353 -12.85 9.12 10.75
C LYS A 353 -11.40 8.63 10.85
N LYS A 354 -11.19 7.40 11.33
CA LYS A 354 -9.86 6.79 11.41
C LYS A 354 -9.22 6.60 10.03
N MET A 355 -9.99 6.16 9.04
CA MET A 355 -9.51 5.97 7.66
C MET A 355 -9.09 7.30 7.04
N LEU A 356 -9.93 8.33 7.15
CA LEU A 356 -9.62 9.67 6.65
C LEU A 356 -8.36 10.23 7.33
N ASN A 357 -8.26 10.16 8.66
CA ASN A 357 -7.07 10.63 9.36
C ASN A 357 -5.79 9.87 8.96
N ALA A 358 -5.88 8.55 8.75
CA ALA A 358 -4.75 7.75 8.28
C ALA A 358 -4.32 8.15 6.87
N TYR A 359 -5.28 8.47 6.00
CA TYR A 359 -5.06 8.95 4.63
C TYR A 359 -4.34 10.31 4.63
N LYS A 360 -4.87 11.29 5.36
CA LYS A 360 -4.30 12.65 5.45
C LYS A 360 -2.86 12.62 5.95
N LEU A 361 -2.58 11.78 6.97
CA LEU A 361 -1.23 11.64 7.52
C LEU A 361 -0.28 10.78 6.68
N ARG A 362 -0.74 10.19 5.56
CA ARG A 362 0.00 9.17 4.79
C ARG A 362 0.59 8.07 5.69
N SER A 363 -0.12 7.73 6.77
CA SER A 363 0.36 6.81 7.80
C SER A 363 -0.07 5.38 7.47
N TYR A 364 0.89 4.47 7.34
CA TYR A 364 0.65 3.06 7.02
C TYR A 364 1.71 2.12 7.61
N PHE A 365 2.99 2.47 7.49
CA PHE A 365 4.09 1.61 7.93
C PHE A 365 4.41 1.70 9.43
N TYR A 366 4.05 2.82 10.06
CA TYR A 366 4.39 3.11 11.45
C TYR A 366 3.17 3.65 12.20
N PRO A 367 3.14 3.59 13.56
CA PRO A 367 2.12 4.25 14.36
C PRO A 367 1.98 5.74 13.99
N PRO A 368 0.79 6.36 14.11
CA PRO A 368 -0.40 5.89 14.84
C PRO A 368 -1.31 4.94 14.06
N TYR A 369 -1.17 4.86 12.73
CA TYR A 369 -2.05 4.06 11.87
C TYR A 369 -1.26 2.98 11.11
N GLN A 370 -0.51 2.17 11.86
CA GLN A 370 0.19 1.03 11.30
C GLN A 370 -0.80 -0.03 10.76
N LYS A 371 -0.51 -0.53 9.56
CA LYS A 371 -1.29 -1.53 8.83
C LYS A 371 -0.36 -2.61 8.29
N LYS A 372 -0.94 -3.74 7.89
CA LYS A 372 -0.19 -4.81 7.22
C LYS A 372 0.13 -4.35 5.81
N TRP A 373 1.41 -4.38 5.44
CA TRP A 373 1.88 -4.17 4.07
C TRP A 373 2.16 -5.52 3.41
N PHE A 374 2.17 -5.53 2.09
CA PHE A 374 2.67 -6.62 1.26
C PHE A 374 3.90 -6.14 0.50
N VAL A 375 4.68 -7.06 -0.07
CA VAL A 375 5.84 -6.69 -0.91
C VAL A 375 5.44 -6.78 -2.37
N ILE A 376 5.70 -5.74 -3.13
CA ILE A 376 5.49 -5.70 -4.58
C ILE A 376 6.77 -5.26 -5.25
N ASN A 377 7.14 -5.91 -6.36
CA ASN A 377 8.31 -5.52 -7.12
C ASN A 377 8.06 -4.24 -7.94
N THR A 378 9.13 -3.68 -8.50
CA THR A 378 9.08 -2.49 -9.36
C THR A 378 8.16 -2.67 -10.57
N GLU A 379 8.14 -3.85 -11.20
CA GLU A 379 7.29 -4.15 -12.36
C GLU A 379 5.79 -4.08 -12.03
N GLY A 380 5.38 -4.73 -10.94
CA GLY A 380 4.01 -4.70 -10.45
C GLY A 380 3.60 -3.32 -9.98
N LEU A 381 4.51 -2.59 -9.32
CA LEU A 381 4.25 -1.22 -8.86
C LEU A 381 4.08 -0.25 -10.04
N ALA A 382 4.93 -0.36 -11.06
CA ALA A 382 4.81 0.42 -12.30
C ALA A 382 3.53 0.08 -13.09
N SER A 383 2.98 -1.12 -12.90
CA SER A 383 1.71 -1.52 -13.54
C SER A 383 0.48 -0.86 -12.90
N ILE A 384 0.53 -0.60 -11.58
CA ILE A 384 -0.60 -0.01 -10.84
C ILE A 384 -0.50 1.52 -10.73
N PHE A 385 0.67 2.08 -10.96
CA PHE A 385 0.91 3.50 -11.00
C PHE A 385 1.94 3.81 -12.09
N HIS A 386 1.46 4.32 -13.22
CA HIS A 386 2.27 4.93 -14.27
C HIS A 386 1.50 6.07 -14.92
N LEU A 387 2.22 6.92 -15.66
CA LEU A 387 1.57 7.96 -16.44
C LEU A 387 1.02 7.31 -17.71
N PRO A 388 -0.30 7.44 -17.97
CA PRO A 388 -0.92 6.72 -19.07
C PRO A 388 -0.40 7.24 -20.41
N GLY A 389 -0.29 6.32 -21.38
CA GLY A 389 0.10 6.66 -22.74
C GLY A 389 -1.02 7.37 -23.52
N SER A 390 -0.76 7.68 -24.79
CA SER A 390 -1.71 8.33 -25.71
C SER A 390 -3.05 7.59 -25.84
N VAL A 391 -3.12 6.30 -25.49
CA VAL A 391 -4.36 5.49 -25.51
C VAL A 391 -5.40 6.01 -24.51
N ALA A 392 -4.98 6.55 -23.37
CA ALA A 392 -5.89 7.17 -22.41
C ALA A 392 -6.12 8.66 -22.78
N GLN A 393 -6.80 8.92 -23.89
CA GLN A 393 -7.22 10.27 -24.27
C GLN A 393 -8.41 10.79 -23.43
N THR A 394 -8.53 10.38 -22.18
CA THR A 394 -9.66 10.79 -21.35
C THR A 394 -9.63 12.31 -21.15
N PRO A 395 -10.74 13.03 -21.44
CA PRO A 395 -10.82 14.49 -21.30
C PRO A 395 -10.79 14.94 -19.83
N SER A 396 -10.91 14.00 -18.89
CA SER A 396 -10.90 14.22 -17.45
C SER A 396 -9.58 14.72 -16.87
N PHE A 397 -8.49 14.67 -17.64
CA PHE A 397 -7.20 15.20 -17.17
C PHE A 397 -7.11 16.72 -17.24
N ALA A 398 -6.60 17.33 -16.18
CA ALA A 398 -6.13 18.72 -16.23
C ALA A 398 -4.81 18.79 -17.01
N ARG A 399 -4.89 18.83 -18.34
CA ARG A 399 -3.72 18.80 -19.25
C ARG A 399 -3.10 20.19 -19.44
N ILE A 400 -1.81 20.21 -19.75
CA ILE A 400 -1.10 21.43 -20.17
C ILE A 400 -1.50 21.74 -21.63
N VAL A 401 -1.88 22.99 -21.91
CA VAL A 401 -2.48 23.38 -23.21
C VAL A 401 -1.42 23.56 -24.31
N SER A 402 -0.20 23.95 -23.94
CA SER A 402 0.92 24.25 -24.86
C SER A 402 2.23 23.59 -24.41
N LYS A 403 2.97 22.95 -25.33
CA LYS A 403 4.39 22.61 -25.10
C LYS A 403 5.15 23.93 -24.91
N LYS A 404 5.95 24.08 -23.85
CA LYS A 404 6.94 25.16 -23.80
C LYS A 404 7.91 24.97 -24.97
N ALA A 405 8.10 26.02 -25.77
CA ALA A 405 9.16 26.02 -26.77
C ALA A 405 10.49 25.78 -26.05
N GLU A 406 11.33 24.91 -26.59
CA GLU A 406 12.71 24.79 -26.12
C GLU A 406 13.36 26.18 -26.19
N PRO A 407 14.07 26.63 -25.14
CA PRO A 407 14.76 27.90 -25.21
C PRO A 407 15.74 27.87 -26.39
N PRO A 408 15.77 28.91 -27.25
CA PRO A 408 16.65 28.92 -28.40
C PRO A 408 18.09 28.72 -27.94
N SER A 409 18.85 27.90 -28.66
CA SER A 409 20.22 27.49 -28.37
C SER A 409 21.27 28.61 -28.35
N ASN A 410 20.82 29.88 -28.42
CA ASN A 410 21.64 31.07 -28.57
C ASN A 410 21.40 32.10 -27.46
N LEU A 411 21.22 31.63 -26.21
CA LEU A 411 21.34 32.52 -25.06
C LEU A 411 22.84 32.75 -24.79
N PRO A 412 23.32 34.01 -24.76
CA PRO A 412 24.68 34.29 -24.31
C PRO A 412 24.82 33.85 -22.84
N ILE A 413 25.96 33.21 -22.55
CA ILE A 413 26.34 32.70 -21.23
C ILE A 413 26.41 33.85 -20.21
#